data_AF-A0A6L9QZC8-F1
#
_entry.id   AF-A0A6L9QZC8-F1
#
_cell.length_a   1.000
_cell.length_b   1.000
_cell.length_c   1.000
_cell.angle_alpha   90.00
_cell.angle_beta   90.00
_cell.angle_gamma   90.00
#
_symmetry.space_group_name_H-M   'P 1'
#
loop_
_entity.id
_entity.type
_entity.pdbx_description
1 polymer ?
#
loop_
_entity_poly.entity_id
_entity_poly.type
_entity_poly.pdbx_seq_one_letter_code
_entity_poly.pdbx_strand_id
1 'polypeptide(L)'
;MSACARRARRVTGLLTLAVLVLGGAGCASVPSGGQVVSGKPAERAERVDDPYVRLIPVKPRPDWGPAEIVSGFLAASGSFDDGHKVAKMYLSGQTSWNPGLRPFVTVLASRVTDPHVIKQSGNQATVRITGDQLGTITADGQYTAAPKPFDAAFQLAKTPQGVWRITGLPGDEKSGLLLTKDDVERAMRTVNLFFFAPDRHTLVPNGVFLPVANRQSLPTQLVQALLAGPTSWLSGAVDSAFPEGTRLRRGVQVDKEIATVDLTGQARGGDVERMSAQLSWTMRQLSEIKQWRLRIEGETVVPDGMDATQPVNGWEENSPDGGATQEGAHQNAYVVGPSGYLGTLEGDRAQPVVTGPAGRLSRPAVSPGYQEFAGLSSDGTQVLVAAPVTGAPAPRVLLTAHDGAHFTAPSWSRDGTLWVVETKKDESWLWVRRPGKGFVRAAHWGLGGREVLAFRVARDGVRAAVIAGIDGRPQVQLGRIAHDPDGSLDVGSFLPVSSELQDAVDLAWRDYGTLAVLGRAKRDSQTLPFLMPISGSAITSLGVGSLGEPRTIAAAPGAPILIGTRSSGKDQICRQRTPNNSYSPWICPTPAKDPTYPR
;
A
#
# COMPACT_ATOMS: atom_id res chain seq x y z
N MET A 1 23.52 -84.27 43.49
CA MET A 1 24.11 -85.12 42.44
C MET A 1 25.32 -84.42 41.84
N SER A 2 26.47 -85.04 42.06
CA SER A 2 27.80 -84.84 41.45
C SER A 2 27.72 -84.75 39.91
N ALA A 3 28.68 -84.28 39.12
CA ALA A 3 29.84 -83.40 39.22
C ALA A 3 30.39 -83.32 37.77
N CYS A 4 30.88 -82.17 37.30
CA CYS A 4 31.96 -81.98 36.30
C CYS A 4 31.92 -80.51 35.83
N ALA A 5 32.99 -79.75 35.67
CA ALA A 5 34.41 -79.93 35.94
C ALA A 5 35.09 -78.54 35.94
N ARG A 6 36.13 -78.39 36.78
CA ARG A 6 37.46 -77.75 36.57
C ARG A 6 37.53 -76.61 35.52
N ARG A 7 38.17 -75.44 35.73
CA ARG A 7 39.48 -75.20 36.37
C ARG A 7 39.75 -73.68 36.41
N ALA A 8 40.47 -73.26 37.46
CA ALA A 8 41.38 -72.11 37.62
C ALA A 8 41.20 -70.82 36.77
N ARG A 9 40.87 -69.66 37.37
CA ARG A 9 41.73 -68.68 38.11
C ARG A 9 42.62 -67.80 37.21
N ARG A 10 42.43 -66.48 37.40
CA ARG A 10 43.35 -65.34 37.12
C ARG A 10 43.43 -64.91 35.65
N VAL A 11 43.66 -63.66 35.26
CA VAL A 11 43.75 -62.31 35.84
C VAL A 11 43.84 -61.43 34.57
N THR A 12 43.05 -60.35 34.52
CA THR A 12 43.43 -59.02 34.01
C THR A 12 44.14 -58.89 32.64
N GLY A 13 43.52 -58.15 31.72
CA GLY A 13 44.27 -57.41 30.69
C GLY A 13 43.58 -57.35 29.34
N LEU A 14 43.31 -56.13 28.89
CA LEU A 14 42.93 -55.75 27.52
C LEU A 14 41.52 -56.13 27.06
N LEU A 15 40.53 -55.30 27.44
CA LEU A 15 39.48 -54.80 26.53
C LEU A 15 38.66 -53.67 27.19
N THR A 16 39.32 -52.81 27.97
CA THR A 16 38.77 -51.54 28.48
C THR A 16 39.26 -50.37 27.62
N LEU A 17 38.92 -50.38 26.32
CA LEU A 17 39.01 -49.16 25.48
C LEU A 17 38.18 -49.22 24.18
N ALA A 18 37.00 -49.86 24.17
CA ALA A 18 36.15 -49.88 22.97
C ALA A 18 34.62 -49.95 23.23
N VAL A 19 34.15 -49.57 24.44
CA VAL A 19 32.70 -49.57 24.76
C VAL A 19 32.23 -48.24 25.39
N LEU A 20 33.04 -47.18 25.31
CA LEU A 20 32.72 -45.87 25.91
C LEU A 20 32.72 -44.70 24.90
N VAL A 21 32.20 -44.94 23.68
CA VAL A 21 31.95 -43.89 22.66
C VAL A 21 30.54 -44.01 22.04
N LEU A 22 29.56 -44.51 22.78
CA LEU A 22 28.14 -44.58 22.35
C LEU A 22 27.21 -43.73 23.23
N GLY A 23 27.75 -42.70 23.88
CA GLY A 23 26.96 -41.65 24.52
C GLY A 23 27.10 -40.33 23.76
N GLY A 24 26.02 -39.86 23.14
CA GLY A 24 25.89 -38.46 22.73
C GLY A 24 25.68 -38.19 21.24
N ALA A 25 24.56 -38.65 20.67
CA ALA A 25 23.95 -38.00 19.52
C ALA A 25 22.41 -38.03 19.62
N GLY A 26 21.89 -37.74 20.82
CA GLY A 26 20.52 -37.30 20.97
C GLY A 26 20.48 -35.80 20.75
N CYS A 27 20.45 -35.36 19.48
CA CYS A 27 20.07 -34.00 19.17
C CYS A 27 18.59 -33.83 19.54
N ALA A 28 18.33 -33.47 20.80
CA ALA A 28 17.09 -32.83 21.16
C ALA A 28 17.10 -31.46 20.48
N SER A 29 16.51 -31.40 19.27
CA SER A 29 16.16 -30.13 18.66
C SER A 29 15.08 -29.51 19.55
N VAL A 30 15.50 -28.59 20.43
CA VAL A 30 14.60 -27.62 21.01
C VAL A 30 13.91 -26.92 19.83
N PRO A 31 12.57 -26.90 19.73
CA PRO A 31 11.90 -26.09 18.72
C PRO A 31 12.22 -24.62 19.01
N SER A 32 13.25 -24.07 18.37
CA SER A 32 13.52 -22.64 18.33
C SER A 32 12.55 -22.01 17.34
N GLY A 33 11.29 -21.94 17.77
CA GLY A 33 10.15 -21.48 16.99
C GLY A 33 8.88 -21.56 17.82
N GLY A 34 8.94 -21.15 19.08
CA GLY A 34 7.72 -20.79 19.79
C GLY A 34 7.01 -19.75 18.95
N GLN A 35 5.79 -20.06 18.52
CA GLN A 35 4.96 -19.11 17.79
C GLN A 35 4.87 -17.84 18.64
N VAL A 36 5.45 -16.75 18.16
CA VAL A 36 5.01 -15.44 18.58
C VAL A 36 3.58 -15.36 18.09
N VAL A 37 2.64 -15.63 18.99
CA VAL A 37 1.24 -15.27 18.79
C VAL A 37 1.22 -13.76 18.89
N SER A 38 1.61 -13.08 17.81
CA SER A 38 1.16 -11.72 17.59
C SER A 38 -0.35 -11.79 17.63
N GLY A 39 -0.95 -10.99 18.52
CA GLY A 39 -2.39 -10.95 18.72
C GLY A 39 -3.13 -10.85 17.38
N LYS A 40 -4.34 -11.43 17.35
CA LYS A 40 -5.28 -11.44 16.23
C LYS A 40 -5.00 -10.31 15.23
N PRO A 41 -4.63 -10.59 13.97
CA PRO A 41 -4.73 -9.60 12.92
C PRO A 41 -6.22 -9.26 12.80
N ALA A 42 -6.62 -8.15 13.41
CA ALA A 42 -7.88 -7.53 13.03
C ALA A 42 -7.68 -6.99 11.61
N GLU A 43 -8.71 -7.07 10.79
CA GLU A 43 -8.80 -6.48 9.46
C GLU A 43 -8.77 -4.94 9.50
N ARG A 44 -7.74 -4.37 10.11
CA ARG A 44 -7.57 -2.94 10.22
C ARG A 44 -6.09 -2.70 9.99
N ALA A 45 -5.78 -1.87 8.99
CA ALA A 45 -4.48 -1.23 8.86
C ALA A 45 -3.94 -0.89 10.25
N GLU A 46 -2.63 -1.10 10.48
CA GLU A 46 -1.95 -0.72 11.73
C GLU A 46 -2.57 0.55 12.29
N ARG A 47 -3.03 0.51 13.55
CA ARG A 47 -3.76 1.67 14.08
C ARG A 47 -2.78 2.83 14.06
N VAL A 48 -3.22 3.99 13.56
CA VAL A 48 -2.34 5.14 13.40
C VAL A 48 -1.70 5.53 14.75
N ASP A 49 -2.40 5.24 15.84
CA ASP A 49 -2.01 5.51 17.23
C ASP A 49 -1.32 4.34 17.97
N ASP A 50 -0.99 3.22 17.30
CA ASP A 50 -0.28 2.08 17.90
C ASP A 50 1.05 2.50 18.58
N PRO A 51 1.52 1.77 19.62
CA PRO A 51 2.81 1.96 20.31
C PRO A 51 3.93 2.39 19.37
N TYR A 52 4.33 3.66 19.41
CA TYR A 52 5.48 4.12 18.63
C TYR A 52 6.76 3.88 19.44
N VAL A 53 7.78 3.33 18.76
CA VAL A 53 9.10 3.17 19.35
C VAL A 53 9.81 4.51 19.25
N ARG A 54 9.88 5.23 20.37
CA ARG A 54 10.57 6.52 20.44
C ARG A 54 12.07 6.32 20.20
N LEU A 55 12.59 6.96 19.16
CA LEU A 55 14.02 7.02 18.91
C LEU A 55 14.66 8.01 19.89
N ILE A 56 15.56 7.53 20.74
CA ILE A 56 16.34 8.38 21.66
C ILE A 56 17.71 8.63 21.03
N PRO A 57 17.95 9.83 20.46
CA PRO A 57 19.20 10.13 19.78
C PRO A 57 20.34 10.41 20.76
N VAL A 58 21.55 10.05 20.38
CA VAL A 58 22.78 10.32 21.15
C VAL A 58 23.32 11.70 20.77
N LYS A 59 23.81 12.46 21.76
CA LYS A 59 24.46 13.77 21.55
C LYS A 59 25.89 13.60 21.00
N PRO A 60 26.41 14.55 20.19
CA PRO A 60 27.78 14.48 19.69
C PRO A 60 28.77 14.54 20.85
N ARG A 61 29.81 13.71 20.81
CA ARG A 61 30.88 13.72 21.81
C ARG A 61 32.09 14.54 21.33
N PRO A 62 32.86 15.17 22.25
CA PRO A 62 34.00 15.98 21.87
C PRO A 62 35.13 15.22 21.16
N ASP A 63 35.26 13.92 21.42
CA ASP A 63 36.30 13.02 20.89
C ASP A 63 35.96 12.45 19.50
N TRP A 64 34.74 12.65 19.01
CA TRP A 64 34.30 12.09 17.73
C TRP A 64 34.96 12.78 16.53
N GLY A 65 35.42 11.96 15.58
CA GLY A 65 35.96 12.40 14.30
C GLY A 65 34.86 12.75 13.27
N PRO A 66 35.26 13.17 12.05
CA PRO A 66 34.31 13.59 11.03
C PRO A 66 33.29 12.52 10.65
N ALA A 67 33.73 11.27 10.49
CA ALA A 67 32.85 10.16 10.12
C ALA A 67 31.81 9.84 11.20
N GLU A 68 32.23 9.83 12.48
CA GLU A 68 31.35 9.60 13.62
C GLU A 68 30.32 10.73 13.78
N ILE A 69 30.72 11.98 13.52
CA ILE A 69 29.80 13.13 13.53
C ILE A 69 28.72 12.99 12.45
N VAL A 70 29.08 12.58 11.23
CA VAL A 70 28.09 12.34 10.16
C VAL A 70 27.18 11.17 10.51
N SER A 71 27.73 10.05 10.95
CA SER A 71 26.95 8.87 11.37
C SER A 71 25.97 9.22 12.50
N GLY A 72 26.43 9.93 13.52
CA GLY A 72 25.61 10.39 14.64
C GLY A 72 24.52 11.38 14.22
N PHE A 73 24.81 12.28 13.28
CA PHE A 73 23.80 13.19 12.72
C PHE A 73 22.71 12.44 11.96
N LEU A 74 23.06 11.49 11.09
CA LEU A 74 22.10 10.68 10.35
C LEU A 74 21.18 9.91 11.31
N ALA A 75 21.76 9.26 12.32
CA ALA A 75 21.00 8.55 13.34
C ALA A 75 20.12 9.49 14.19
N ALA A 76 20.63 10.67 14.56
CA ALA A 76 19.87 11.63 15.35
C ALA A 76 18.75 12.32 14.56
N SER A 77 18.90 12.45 13.25
CA SER A 77 17.92 13.12 12.36
C SER A 77 16.59 12.38 12.27
N GLY A 78 16.57 11.07 12.52
CA GLY A 78 15.33 10.29 12.61
C GLY A 78 14.45 10.62 13.83
N SER A 79 14.94 11.38 14.81
CA SER A 79 14.15 11.80 15.97
C SER A 79 13.55 13.18 15.73
N PHE A 80 12.22 13.26 15.69
CA PHE A 80 11.46 14.51 15.53
C PHE A 80 11.27 15.29 16.85
N ASP A 81 11.77 14.75 17.97
CA ASP A 81 11.65 15.35 19.30
C ASP A 81 12.18 16.80 19.32
N ASP A 82 11.39 17.71 19.91
CA ASP A 82 11.70 19.14 20.06
C ASP A 82 12.21 19.79 18.76
N GLY A 83 11.70 19.37 17.60
CA GLY A 83 12.13 19.88 16.30
C GLY A 83 13.56 19.49 15.95
N HIS A 84 13.90 18.20 16.15
CA HIS A 84 15.22 17.60 15.89
C HIS A 84 16.35 18.20 16.75
N LYS A 85 16.05 18.52 18.02
CA LYS A 85 16.95 19.23 18.94
C LYS A 85 18.34 18.59 19.06
N VAL A 86 18.42 17.26 19.11
CA VAL A 86 19.71 16.55 19.23
C VAL A 86 20.47 16.51 17.91
N ALA A 87 19.79 16.31 16.77
CA ALA A 87 20.43 16.37 15.45
C ALA A 87 21.07 17.74 15.20
N LYS A 88 20.39 18.83 15.60
CA LYS A 88 20.90 20.21 15.52
C LYS A 88 22.21 20.41 16.31
N MET A 89 22.51 19.59 17.32
CA MET A 89 23.79 19.69 18.07
C MET A 89 25.01 19.26 17.26
N TYR A 90 24.82 18.46 16.20
CA TYR A 90 25.88 18.04 15.29
C TYR A 90 26.23 19.12 14.26
N LEU A 91 25.35 20.10 14.08
CA LEU A 91 25.50 21.17 13.11
C LEU A 91 26.32 22.33 13.69
N SER A 92 26.95 23.09 12.82
CA SER A 92 27.55 24.37 13.16
C SER A 92 26.45 25.43 13.38
N GLY A 93 26.71 26.45 14.19
CA GLY A 93 25.73 27.51 14.45
C GLY A 93 25.34 28.36 13.22
N GLN A 94 26.03 28.20 12.09
CA GLN A 94 25.75 28.91 10.84
C GLN A 94 24.75 28.17 9.93
N THR A 95 24.34 26.95 10.29
CA THR A 95 23.46 26.13 9.45
C THR A 95 22.00 26.49 9.70
N SER A 96 21.23 26.73 8.63
CA SER A 96 19.79 27.08 8.64
C SER A 96 18.84 25.87 8.67
N TRP A 97 19.38 24.66 8.82
CA TRP A 97 18.65 23.40 8.68
C TRP A 97 17.48 23.29 9.68
N ASN A 98 16.28 23.28 9.14
CA ASN A 98 15.05 23.09 9.88
C ASN A 98 14.02 22.31 9.03
N PRO A 99 14.00 20.97 9.14
CA PRO A 99 13.13 20.12 8.31
C PRO A 99 11.62 20.34 8.55
N GLY A 100 11.24 20.86 9.72
CA GLY A 100 9.84 21.08 10.08
C GLY A 100 9.07 19.77 10.30
N LEU A 101 7.73 19.86 10.29
CA LEU A 101 6.83 18.71 10.55
C LEU A 101 6.40 17.97 9.28
N ARG A 102 6.76 18.45 8.09
CA ARG A 102 6.54 17.75 6.82
C ARG A 102 7.78 17.87 5.92
N PRO A 103 8.92 17.31 6.35
CA PRO A 103 10.14 17.42 5.58
C PRO A 103 10.09 16.57 4.31
N PHE A 104 10.87 16.98 3.32
CA PHE A 104 11.32 16.06 2.29
C PHE A 104 12.19 14.97 2.92
N VAL A 105 11.99 13.71 2.55
CA VAL A 105 12.76 12.56 3.05
C VAL A 105 13.27 11.74 1.87
N THR A 106 14.57 11.47 1.83
CA THR A 106 15.13 10.40 1.01
C THR A 106 15.12 9.11 1.82
N VAL A 107 14.44 8.08 1.31
CA VAL A 107 14.33 6.79 1.98
C VAL A 107 15.45 5.88 1.50
N LEU A 108 16.31 5.45 2.40
CA LEU A 108 17.43 4.55 2.15
C LEU A 108 17.08 3.11 2.51
N ALA A 109 17.65 2.16 1.77
CA ALA A 109 17.43 0.73 1.99
C ALA A 109 18.01 0.21 3.30
N SER A 110 19.13 0.79 3.73
CA SER A 110 19.86 0.38 4.92
C SER A 110 20.57 1.58 5.56
N ARG A 111 20.97 1.40 6.82
CA ARG A 111 21.76 2.39 7.55
C ARG A 111 23.11 2.57 6.86
N VAL A 112 23.56 3.81 6.75
CA VAL A 112 24.92 4.12 6.32
C VAL A 112 25.89 3.69 7.43
N THR A 113 26.65 2.62 7.18
CA THR A 113 27.57 2.05 8.17
C THR A 113 29.01 2.52 8.03
N ASP A 114 29.40 3.05 6.87
CA ASP A 114 30.80 3.44 6.61
C ASP A 114 30.90 4.82 5.92
N PRO A 115 30.66 5.93 6.64
CA PRO A 115 30.95 7.26 6.12
C PRO A 115 32.45 7.44 5.90
N HIS A 116 32.87 7.71 4.66
CA HIS A 116 34.27 7.79 4.29
C HIS A 116 34.78 9.23 4.30
N VAL A 117 35.85 9.50 5.05
CA VAL A 117 36.55 10.80 4.97
C VAL A 117 37.34 10.87 3.67
N ILE A 118 36.85 11.62 2.69
CA ILE A 118 37.49 11.74 1.36
C ILE A 118 38.48 12.91 1.27
N LYS A 119 38.39 13.87 2.19
CA LYS A 119 39.32 15.00 2.30
C LYS A 119 39.40 15.46 3.74
N GLN A 120 40.60 15.70 4.25
CA GLN A 120 40.81 16.34 5.55
C GLN A 120 42.04 17.24 5.48
N SER A 121 41.87 18.51 5.85
CA SER A 121 42.95 19.51 5.87
C SER A 121 42.77 20.43 7.06
N GLY A 122 43.67 20.32 8.04
CA GLY A 122 43.63 21.09 9.28
C GLY A 122 42.29 21.00 10.01
N ASN A 123 41.52 22.08 9.97
CA ASN A 123 40.23 22.22 10.65
C ASN A 123 39.01 21.96 9.75
N GLN A 124 39.20 21.43 8.53
CA GLN A 124 38.11 21.09 7.61
C GLN A 124 38.17 19.61 7.20
N ALA A 125 37.00 19.02 6.98
CA ALA A 125 36.85 17.67 6.46
C ALA A 125 35.64 17.55 5.53
N THR A 126 35.73 16.64 4.56
CA THR A 126 34.63 16.23 3.69
C THR A 126 34.41 14.73 3.87
N VAL A 127 33.18 14.36 4.21
CA VAL A 127 32.78 12.97 4.45
C VAL A 127 31.76 12.56 3.39
N ARG A 128 32.04 11.50 2.64
CA ARG A 128 31.15 10.92 1.64
C ARG A 128 30.36 9.76 2.25
N ILE A 129 29.09 9.66 1.88
CA ILE A 129 28.25 8.51 2.18
C ILE A 129 27.72 7.93 0.87
N THR A 130 27.57 6.61 0.84
CA THR A 130 26.95 5.89 -0.27
C THR A 130 25.89 4.94 0.28
N GLY A 131 24.94 4.55 -0.58
CA GLY A 131 23.91 3.59 -0.23
C GLY A 131 22.95 3.35 -1.39
N ASP A 132 21.81 2.74 -1.10
CA ASP A 132 20.73 2.54 -2.06
C ASP A 132 19.51 3.36 -1.62
N GLN A 133 19.06 4.27 -2.48
CA GLN A 133 17.79 4.97 -2.30
C GLN A 133 16.66 4.02 -2.74
N LEU A 134 15.60 3.94 -1.95
CA LEU A 134 14.35 3.24 -2.29
C LEU A 134 13.32 4.16 -2.93
N GLY A 135 13.27 5.42 -2.48
CA GLY A 135 12.28 6.39 -2.88
C GLY A 135 12.41 7.70 -2.12
N THR A 136 11.40 8.55 -2.25
CA THR A 136 11.33 9.86 -1.59
C THR A 136 9.95 10.11 -1.02
N ILE A 137 9.89 10.78 0.12
CA ILE A 137 8.66 11.37 0.67
C ILE A 137 8.76 12.88 0.46
N THR A 138 7.81 13.47 -0.27
CA THR A 138 7.77 14.92 -0.49
C THR A 138 7.16 15.66 0.69
N ALA A 139 7.24 16.99 0.71
CA ALA A 139 6.72 17.81 1.81
C ALA A 139 5.18 17.75 1.96
N ASP A 140 4.45 17.31 0.93
CA ASP A 140 3.04 16.96 1.00
C ASP A 140 2.82 15.51 1.52
N GLY A 141 3.87 14.79 1.90
CA GLY A 141 3.83 13.45 2.46
C GLY A 141 3.65 12.32 1.44
N GLN A 142 3.64 12.62 0.13
CA GLN A 142 3.56 11.59 -0.92
C GLN A 142 4.86 10.78 -0.96
N TYR A 143 4.74 9.46 -0.87
CA TYR A 143 5.86 8.57 -1.19
C TYR A 143 5.85 8.20 -2.68
N THR A 144 7.03 8.24 -3.28
CA THR A 144 7.27 7.77 -4.65
C THR A 144 8.48 6.85 -4.63
N ALA A 145 8.31 5.60 -5.06
CA ALA A 145 9.44 4.69 -5.20
C ALA A 145 10.34 5.17 -6.36
N ALA A 146 11.64 5.23 -6.11
CA ALA A 146 12.62 5.68 -7.08
C ALA A 146 13.96 5.00 -6.78
N PRO A 147 14.04 3.66 -6.95
CA PRO A 147 15.21 2.90 -6.55
C PRO A 147 16.43 3.28 -7.41
N LYS A 148 17.51 3.74 -6.76
CA LYS A 148 18.77 4.11 -7.42
C LYS A 148 19.94 4.11 -6.44
N PRO A 149 21.19 3.99 -6.91
CA PRO A 149 22.35 4.29 -6.08
C PRO A 149 22.27 5.70 -5.51
N PHE A 150 22.67 5.84 -4.26
CA PHE A 150 22.71 7.10 -3.53
C PHE A 150 24.15 7.44 -3.15
N ASP A 151 24.51 8.71 -3.32
CA ASP A 151 25.84 9.25 -3.06
C ASP A 151 25.73 10.71 -2.66
N ALA A 152 26.36 11.07 -1.55
CA ALA A 152 26.26 12.38 -0.94
C ALA A 152 27.51 12.72 -0.12
N ALA A 153 27.82 14.02 0.02
CA ALA A 153 28.96 14.49 0.79
C ALA A 153 28.57 15.58 1.80
N PHE A 154 29.10 15.46 3.02
CA PHE A 154 28.98 16.41 4.11
C PHE A 154 30.26 17.22 4.23
N GLN A 155 30.11 18.51 4.52
CA GLN A 155 31.22 19.40 4.87
C GLN A 155 31.25 19.63 6.37
N LEU A 156 32.44 19.56 6.96
CA LEU A 156 32.65 19.73 8.39
C LEU A 156 33.79 20.70 8.67
N ALA A 157 33.67 21.40 9.80
CA ALA A 157 34.75 22.21 10.36
C ALA A 157 34.90 21.98 11.87
N LYS A 158 36.12 22.16 12.38
CA LYS A 158 36.35 22.25 13.82
C LYS A 158 35.90 23.60 14.34
N THR A 159 35.17 23.62 15.45
CA THR A 159 34.87 24.85 16.18
C THR A 159 36.13 25.37 16.90
N PRO A 160 36.13 26.61 17.43
CA PRO A 160 37.23 27.13 18.24
C PRO A 160 37.57 26.26 19.46
N GLN A 161 36.61 25.47 19.96
CA GLN A 161 36.78 24.51 21.06
C GLN A 161 37.38 23.17 20.60
N GLY A 162 37.76 23.03 19.33
CA GLY A 162 38.44 21.85 18.77
C GLY A 162 37.52 20.69 18.38
N VAL A 163 36.20 20.84 18.49
CA VAL A 163 35.23 19.78 18.19
C VAL A 163 34.68 19.89 16.76
N TRP A 164 34.43 18.77 16.09
CA TRP A 164 33.90 18.74 14.73
C TRP A 164 32.39 19.03 14.68
N ARG A 165 31.96 19.85 13.71
CA ARG A 165 30.54 20.12 13.41
C ARG A 165 30.31 20.14 11.90
N ILE A 166 29.11 19.75 11.49
CA ILE A 166 28.68 19.81 10.08
C ILE A 166 28.39 21.26 9.71
N THR A 167 29.08 21.76 8.69
CA THR A 167 28.89 23.11 8.13
C THR A 167 28.09 23.09 6.83
N GLY A 168 28.10 21.97 6.08
CA GLY A 168 27.35 21.81 4.85
C GLY A 168 26.71 20.42 4.76
N LEU A 169 25.42 20.40 4.46
CA LEU A 169 24.64 19.19 4.23
C LEU A 169 24.59 18.86 2.72
N PRO A 170 24.37 17.59 2.33
CA PRO A 170 24.20 17.24 0.93
C PRO A 170 22.91 17.85 0.35
N GLY A 171 23.05 18.62 -0.73
CA GLY A 171 21.95 19.33 -1.38
C GLY A 171 22.02 20.84 -1.13
N ASP A 172 20.86 21.51 -1.20
CA ASP A 172 20.73 22.93 -0.84
C ASP A 172 20.47 23.11 0.67
N GLU A 173 20.36 24.35 1.14
CA GLU A 173 20.09 24.66 2.55
C GLU A 173 18.73 24.11 3.08
N LYS A 174 17.90 23.53 2.20
CA LYS A 174 16.65 22.81 2.53
C LYS A 174 16.84 21.29 2.53
N SER A 175 18.08 20.82 2.66
CA SER A 175 18.44 19.41 2.78
C SER A 175 17.43 18.65 3.64
N GLY A 176 16.72 17.71 3.01
CA GLY A 176 15.71 16.89 3.66
C GLY A 176 16.31 15.92 4.68
N LEU A 177 15.49 15.02 5.18
CA LEU A 177 15.95 13.92 6.02
C LEU A 177 16.49 12.78 5.14
N LEU A 178 17.57 12.14 5.60
CA LEU A 178 18.03 10.87 5.05
C LEU A 178 17.67 9.79 6.06
N LEU A 179 16.57 9.08 5.83
CA LEU A 179 16.03 8.08 6.76
C LEU A 179 16.10 6.70 6.12
N THR A 180 16.41 5.68 6.91
CA THR A 180 16.22 4.29 6.45
C THR A 180 14.72 3.95 6.39
N LYS A 181 14.34 2.92 5.64
CA LYS A 181 12.95 2.41 5.65
C LYS A 181 12.46 2.17 7.08
N ASP A 182 13.28 1.51 7.91
CA ASP A 182 12.93 1.24 9.30
C ASP A 182 12.80 2.53 10.15
N ASP A 183 13.58 3.57 9.85
CA ASP A 183 13.44 4.87 10.53
C ASP A 183 12.13 5.55 10.14
N VAL A 184 11.71 5.48 8.87
CA VAL A 184 10.41 5.98 8.41
C VAL A 184 9.28 5.24 9.12
N GLU A 185 9.31 3.91 9.16
CA GLU A 185 8.28 3.08 9.81
C GLU A 185 8.18 3.35 11.33
N ARG A 186 9.32 3.66 11.99
CA ARG A 186 9.32 4.04 13.41
C ARG A 186 8.82 5.46 13.66
N ALA A 187 9.33 6.43 12.89
CA ALA A 187 9.20 7.85 13.17
C ALA A 187 8.02 8.53 12.47
N MET A 188 7.45 7.89 11.45
CA MET A 188 6.32 8.41 10.68
C MET A 188 5.15 7.44 10.71
N ARG A 189 3.96 7.95 10.40
CA ARG A 189 2.74 7.17 10.23
C ARG A 189 2.18 7.44 8.86
N THR A 190 1.77 6.36 8.23
CA THR A 190 0.91 6.41 7.05
C THR A 190 -0.50 6.73 7.49
N VAL A 191 -1.09 7.79 6.94
CA VAL A 191 -2.50 8.15 7.14
C VAL A 191 -3.14 8.49 5.80
N ASN A 192 -4.45 8.36 5.70
CA ASN A 192 -5.19 8.85 4.54
C ASN A 192 -5.83 10.20 4.85
N LEU A 193 -5.62 11.17 3.97
CA LEU A 193 -6.45 12.37 3.90
C LEU A 193 -7.58 12.08 2.91
N PHE A 194 -8.82 12.35 3.28
CA PHE A 194 -9.96 12.08 2.40
C PHE A 194 -10.37 13.36 1.68
N PHE A 195 -10.69 13.24 0.39
CA PHE A 195 -11.18 14.33 -0.48
C PHE A 195 -12.35 13.81 -1.30
N PHE A 196 -13.13 14.69 -1.92
CA PHE A 196 -14.27 14.25 -2.73
C PHE A 196 -13.83 13.90 -4.15
N ALA A 197 -14.40 12.82 -4.68
CA ALA A 197 -14.42 12.57 -6.11
C ALA A 197 -15.27 13.64 -6.83
N PRO A 198 -15.18 13.76 -8.17
CA PRO A 198 -15.98 14.72 -8.93
C PRO A 198 -17.51 14.55 -8.79
N ASP A 199 -17.98 13.38 -8.34
CA ASP A 199 -19.40 13.14 -8.01
C ASP A 199 -19.86 13.89 -6.74
N ARG A 200 -18.93 14.50 -6.00
CA ARG A 200 -19.12 15.25 -4.75
C ARG A 200 -19.81 14.45 -3.64
N HIS A 201 -19.74 13.13 -3.71
CA HIS A 201 -20.35 12.23 -2.75
C HIS A 201 -19.36 11.17 -2.26
N THR A 202 -18.63 10.52 -3.17
CA THR A 202 -17.67 9.48 -2.82
C THR A 202 -16.37 10.11 -2.34
N LEU A 203 -15.83 9.64 -1.21
CA LEU A 203 -14.51 10.07 -0.76
C LEU A 203 -13.39 9.27 -1.42
N VAL A 204 -12.26 9.93 -1.65
CA VAL A 204 -11.04 9.39 -2.26
C VAL A 204 -9.93 9.51 -1.22
N PRO A 205 -9.29 8.40 -0.82
CA PRO A 205 -8.15 8.43 0.08
C PRO A 205 -6.88 8.87 -0.63
N ASN A 206 -6.19 9.82 -0.02
CA ASN A 206 -4.86 10.28 -0.37
C ASN A 206 -3.89 9.88 0.76
N GLY A 207 -3.13 8.80 0.56
CA GLY A 207 -2.14 8.35 1.53
C GLY A 207 -0.98 9.33 1.66
N VAL A 208 -0.62 9.70 2.89
CA VAL A 208 0.51 10.57 3.21
C VAL A 208 1.28 10.04 4.43
N PHE A 209 2.58 10.31 4.48
CA PHE A 209 3.40 10.09 5.66
C PHE A 209 3.42 11.34 6.54
N LEU A 210 3.03 11.20 7.81
CA LEU A 210 3.12 12.24 8.83
C LEU A 210 4.09 11.83 9.95
N PRO A 211 5.03 12.70 10.36
CA PRO A 211 5.88 12.45 11.51
C PRO A 211 5.12 12.32 12.83
N VAL A 212 5.56 11.38 13.67
CA VAL A 212 5.09 11.24 15.06
C VAL A 212 6.14 11.80 16.00
N ALA A 213 6.20 13.13 16.11
CA ALA A 213 7.01 13.81 17.13
C ALA A 213 6.41 13.61 18.52
N ASN A 214 5.09 13.78 18.62
CA ASN A 214 4.31 13.58 19.83
C ASN A 214 2.91 13.09 19.44
N ARG A 215 2.41 12.04 20.11
CA ARG A 215 1.03 11.58 19.93
C ARG A 215 -0.01 12.65 20.15
N GLN A 216 0.16 13.52 21.16
CA GLN A 216 -0.85 14.55 21.42
C GLN A 216 -0.95 15.60 20.32
N SER A 217 0.06 15.74 19.46
CA SER A 217 0.01 16.68 18.32
C SER A 217 -0.52 16.04 17.03
N LEU A 218 -0.66 14.71 16.98
CA LEU A 218 -1.07 13.99 15.77
C LEU A 218 -2.45 14.41 15.24
N PRO A 219 -3.51 14.57 16.07
CA PRO A 219 -4.79 15.10 15.58
C PRO A 219 -4.65 16.49 14.93
N THR A 220 -3.82 17.36 15.50
CA THR A 220 -3.56 18.69 14.95
C THR A 220 -2.82 18.58 13.61
N GLN A 221 -1.75 17.79 13.53
CA GLN A 221 -0.99 17.60 12.29
C GLN A 221 -1.85 17.00 11.17
N LEU A 222 -2.72 16.05 11.51
CA LEU A 222 -3.62 15.40 10.56
C LEU A 222 -4.62 16.40 9.96
N VAL A 223 -5.28 17.22 10.80
CA VAL A 223 -6.21 18.25 10.32
C VAL A 223 -5.47 19.35 9.55
N GLN A 224 -4.27 19.75 9.98
CA GLN A 224 -3.44 20.69 9.22
C GLN A 224 -3.07 20.15 7.84
N ALA A 225 -2.74 18.87 7.74
CA ALA A 225 -2.44 18.22 6.47
C ALA A 225 -3.68 18.15 5.57
N LEU A 226 -4.86 17.85 6.11
CA LEU A 226 -6.13 17.87 5.38
C LEU A 226 -6.45 19.26 4.81
N LEU A 227 -6.32 20.31 5.63
CA LEU A 227 -6.58 21.69 5.24
C LEU A 227 -5.56 22.25 4.24
N ALA A 228 -4.35 21.68 4.20
CA ALA A 228 -3.35 22.03 3.20
C ALA A 228 -3.70 21.50 1.79
N GLY A 229 -4.64 20.55 1.69
CA GLY A 229 -5.08 19.97 0.43
C GLY A 229 -4.41 18.63 0.08
N PRO A 230 -4.77 18.04 -1.07
CA PRO A 230 -4.24 16.77 -1.53
C PRO A 230 -2.76 16.87 -1.90
N THR A 231 -2.10 15.72 -2.06
CA THR A 231 -0.76 15.65 -2.63
C THR A 231 -0.77 16.16 -4.06
N SER A 232 0.37 16.68 -4.51
CA SER A 232 0.59 17.11 -5.89
C SER A 232 0.17 16.06 -6.93
N TRP A 233 0.35 14.77 -6.59
CA TRP A 233 -0.09 13.66 -7.43
C TRP A 233 -1.61 13.57 -7.58
N LEU A 234 -2.40 13.77 -6.53
CA LEU A 234 -3.87 13.64 -6.59
C LEU A 234 -4.59 14.96 -6.94
N SER A 235 -3.88 16.08 -6.84
CA SER A 235 -4.39 17.42 -7.16
C SER A 235 -5.02 17.52 -8.55
N GLY A 236 -6.22 18.09 -8.66
CA GLY A 236 -6.96 18.23 -9.92
C GLY A 236 -7.84 17.04 -10.30
N ALA A 237 -7.80 15.93 -9.54
CA ALA A 237 -8.77 14.84 -9.69
C ALA A 237 -9.75 14.71 -8.50
N VAL A 238 -9.51 15.47 -7.44
CA VAL A 238 -10.32 15.49 -6.22
C VAL A 238 -10.57 16.92 -5.77
N ASP A 239 -11.66 17.10 -5.04
CA ASP A 239 -12.08 18.39 -4.47
C ASP A 239 -11.99 18.38 -2.94
N SER A 240 -11.54 19.48 -2.36
CA SER A 240 -11.67 19.74 -0.91
C SER A 240 -12.98 20.46 -0.61
N ALA A 241 -13.69 20.02 0.41
CA ALA A 241 -14.87 20.72 0.94
C ALA A 241 -14.50 21.97 1.75
N PHE A 242 -13.25 22.07 2.21
CA PHE A 242 -12.75 23.25 2.91
C PHE A 242 -12.32 24.33 1.91
N PRO A 243 -12.86 25.55 2.03
CA PRO A 243 -12.42 26.69 1.21
C PRO A 243 -10.93 26.97 1.37
N GLU A 244 -10.30 27.44 0.29
CA GLU A 244 -8.88 27.80 0.28
C GLU A 244 -8.56 28.83 1.38
N GLY A 245 -7.43 28.63 2.06
CA GLY A 245 -7.00 29.51 3.17
C GLY A 245 -7.68 29.22 4.50
N THR A 246 -8.57 28.23 4.60
CA THR A 246 -9.09 27.73 5.88
C THR A 246 -7.95 27.20 6.75
N ARG A 247 -7.89 27.65 8.01
CA ARG A 247 -6.85 27.24 8.97
C ARG A 247 -7.49 26.85 10.30
N LEU A 248 -6.75 26.09 11.10
CA LEU A 248 -7.03 25.93 12.51
C LEU A 248 -6.77 27.25 13.25
N ARG A 249 -7.69 27.67 14.12
CA ARG A 249 -7.45 28.81 15.05
C ARG A 249 -6.54 28.42 16.21
N ARG A 250 -6.62 27.16 16.63
CA ARG A 250 -5.82 26.54 17.69
C ARG A 250 -5.61 25.06 17.34
N GLY A 251 -4.65 24.41 17.99
CA GLY A 251 -4.51 22.96 17.88
C GLY A 251 -5.82 22.24 18.24
N VAL A 252 -6.05 21.09 17.60
CA VAL A 252 -7.21 20.23 17.87
C VAL A 252 -7.20 19.86 19.35
N GLN A 253 -8.30 20.14 20.04
CA GLN A 253 -8.46 19.85 21.46
C GLN A 253 -9.13 18.50 21.61
N VAL A 254 -8.50 17.56 22.32
CA VAL A 254 -9.06 16.23 22.59
C VAL A 254 -9.38 16.15 24.07
N ASP A 255 -10.67 16.04 24.40
CA ASP A 255 -11.15 15.77 25.76
C ASP A 255 -11.85 14.41 25.78
N LYS A 256 -11.32 13.49 26.59
CA LYS A 256 -11.68 12.05 26.59
C LYS A 256 -11.52 11.46 25.19
N GLU A 257 -12.63 11.28 24.47
CA GLU A 257 -12.69 10.70 23.12
C GLU A 257 -13.28 11.67 22.08
N ILE A 258 -13.44 12.95 22.45
CA ILE A 258 -14.07 13.99 21.64
C ILE A 258 -13.01 14.97 21.13
N ALA A 259 -12.82 15.01 19.80
CA ALA A 259 -11.95 15.99 19.16
C ALA A 259 -12.72 17.27 18.77
N THR A 260 -12.31 18.43 19.28
CA THR A 260 -12.85 19.73 18.88
C THR A 260 -11.91 20.41 17.88
N VAL A 261 -12.43 20.68 16.69
CA VAL A 261 -11.73 21.33 15.58
C VAL A 261 -12.30 22.74 15.41
N ASP A 262 -11.52 23.78 15.74
CA ASP A 262 -11.93 25.19 15.59
C ASP A 262 -11.19 25.84 14.42
N LEU A 263 -11.95 26.20 13.39
CA LEU A 263 -11.47 26.74 12.12
C LEU A 263 -11.65 28.26 12.03
N THR A 264 -10.89 28.89 11.13
CA THR A 264 -11.04 30.31 10.78
C THR A 264 -12.30 30.59 9.97
N GLY A 265 -12.75 31.86 9.93
CA GLY A 265 -14.01 32.26 9.28
C GLY A 265 -14.14 31.88 7.80
N GLN A 266 -13.03 31.66 7.09
CA GLN A 266 -13.01 31.15 5.70
C GLN A 266 -13.83 29.87 5.55
N ALA A 267 -13.87 29.00 6.57
CA ALA A 267 -14.63 27.77 6.54
C ALA A 267 -16.14 27.98 6.31
N ARG A 268 -16.68 29.18 6.61
CA ARG A 268 -18.11 29.49 6.37
C ARG A 268 -18.50 29.53 4.90
N GLY A 269 -17.53 29.68 3.99
CA GLY A 269 -17.77 29.58 2.55
C GLY A 269 -17.91 28.14 2.05
N GLY A 270 -17.69 27.15 2.92
CA GLY A 270 -17.76 25.72 2.59
C GLY A 270 -19.12 25.11 2.90
N ASP A 271 -19.33 23.91 2.36
CA ASP A 271 -20.49 23.09 2.63
C ASP A 271 -20.26 22.30 3.93
N VAL A 272 -21.07 22.56 4.96
CA VAL A 272 -20.88 21.99 6.31
C VAL A 272 -21.00 20.47 6.32
N GLU A 273 -21.92 19.92 5.54
CA GLU A 273 -22.14 18.48 5.40
C GLU A 273 -20.90 17.81 4.82
N ARG A 274 -20.39 18.34 3.69
CA ARG A 274 -19.18 17.80 3.05
C ARG A 274 -17.91 18.02 3.87
N MET A 275 -17.75 19.18 4.52
CA MET A 275 -16.64 19.40 5.47
C MET A 275 -16.69 18.38 6.61
N SER A 276 -17.90 18.06 7.10
CA SER A 276 -18.09 17.09 8.17
C SER A 276 -17.74 15.67 7.75
N ALA A 277 -18.20 15.22 6.57
CA ALA A 277 -17.84 13.92 6.01
C ALA A 277 -16.33 13.78 5.81
N GLN A 278 -15.69 14.78 5.18
CA GLN A 278 -14.26 14.79 4.89
C GLN A 278 -13.41 14.72 6.17
N LEU A 279 -13.80 15.50 7.20
CA LEU A 279 -13.12 15.54 8.49
C LEU A 279 -13.34 14.24 9.28
N SER A 280 -14.58 13.71 9.30
CA SER A 280 -14.93 12.48 9.98
C SER A 280 -14.12 11.30 9.46
N TRP A 281 -14.06 11.13 8.13
CA TRP A 281 -13.28 10.04 7.52
C TRP A 281 -11.78 10.16 7.76
N THR A 282 -11.26 11.38 7.76
CA THR A 282 -9.85 11.62 8.07
C THR A 282 -9.53 11.27 9.52
N MET A 283 -10.33 11.73 10.49
CA MET A 283 -10.08 11.51 11.92
C MET A 283 -10.39 10.10 12.40
N ARG A 284 -11.27 9.33 11.72
CA ARG A 284 -11.66 7.96 12.15
C ARG A 284 -10.48 6.98 12.29
N GLN A 285 -9.34 7.32 11.68
CA GLN A 285 -8.12 6.52 11.72
C GLN A 285 -7.38 6.64 13.07
N LEU A 286 -7.69 7.67 13.87
CA LEU A 286 -7.12 7.90 15.20
C LEU A 286 -7.99 7.20 16.24
N SER A 287 -7.50 6.10 16.82
CA SER A 287 -8.37 5.24 17.63
C SER A 287 -8.80 5.86 18.96
N GLU A 288 -8.08 6.87 19.45
CA GLU A 288 -8.43 7.68 20.61
C GLU A 288 -9.61 8.64 20.36
N ILE A 289 -9.97 8.90 19.11
CA ILE A 289 -11.10 9.77 18.75
C ILE A 289 -12.30 8.91 18.36
N LYS A 290 -13.38 8.98 19.15
CA LYS A 290 -14.66 8.32 18.83
C LYS A 290 -15.70 9.29 18.30
N GLN A 291 -15.61 10.54 18.74
CA GLN A 291 -16.52 11.60 18.36
C GLN A 291 -15.76 12.89 18.10
N TRP A 292 -16.41 13.83 17.44
CA TRP A 292 -15.79 15.10 17.10
C TRP A 292 -16.82 16.24 17.01
N ARG A 293 -16.32 17.47 17.05
CA ARG A 293 -17.10 18.71 16.99
C ARG A 293 -16.42 19.73 16.08
N LEU A 294 -17.17 20.28 15.13
CA LEU A 294 -16.74 21.43 14.33
C LEU A 294 -17.06 22.74 15.03
N ARG A 295 -16.11 23.68 14.98
CA ARG A 295 -16.33 25.08 15.29
C ARG A 295 -15.76 25.96 14.19
N ILE A 296 -16.41 27.09 13.96
CA ILE A 296 -15.89 28.16 13.10
C ILE A 296 -15.90 29.44 13.93
N GLU A 297 -14.72 30.02 14.15
CA GLU A 297 -14.51 31.18 15.01
C GLU A 297 -15.04 31.00 16.45
N GLY A 298 -15.03 29.76 16.94
CA GLY A 298 -15.49 29.40 18.28
C GLY A 298 -16.97 29.03 18.36
N GLU A 299 -17.76 29.30 17.32
CA GLU A 299 -19.16 28.90 17.25
C GLU A 299 -19.28 27.47 16.73
N THR A 300 -20.11 26.65 17.38
CA THR A 300 -20.36 25.28 16.91
C THR A 300 -21.24 25.31 15.66
N VAL A 301 -20.80 24.58 14.64
CA VAL A 301 -21.49 24.46 13.35
C VAL A 301 -21.81 22.98 13.13
N VAL A 302 -23.03 22.71 12.68
CA VAL A 302 -23.56 21.36 12.50
C VAL A 302 -24.26 21.24 11.14
N PRO A 303 -24.14 20.09 10.47
CA PRO A 303 -25.04 19.76 9.36
C PRO A 303 -26.49 19.68 9.83
N ASP A 304 -27.43 19.89 8.92
CA ASP A 304 -28.85 19.79 9.23
C ASP A 304 -29.22 18.37 9.69
N GLY A 305 -30.00 18.28 10.76
CA GLY A 305 -30.44 16.99 11.31
C GLY A 305 -29.39 16.22 12.11
N MET A 306 -28.20 16.80 12.34
CA MET A 306 -27.09 16.17 13.07
C MET A 306 -26.82 16.84 14.42
N ASP A 307 -26.28 16.07 15.37
CA ASP A 307 -25.88 16.58 16.67
C ASP A 307 -24.58 17.41 16.62
N ALA A 308 -24.42 18.31 17.60
CA ALA A 308 -23.20 19.10 17.81
C ALA A 308 -21.93 18.27 18.03
N THR A 309 -22.09 17.01 18.40
CA THR A 309 -21.00 16.05 18.55
C THR A 309 -21.34 14.83 17.70
N GLN A 310 -20.55 14.60 16.67
CA GLN A 310 -20.79 13.58 15.66
C GLN A 310 -19.84 12.39 15.88
N PRO A 311 -20.29 11.15 15.65
CA PRO A 311 -19.41 10.00 15.71
C PRO A 311 -18.52 9.91 14.46
N VAL A 312 -17.31 9.36 14.59
CA VAL A 312 -16.36 9.26 13.46
C VAL A 312 -16.82 8.33 12.33
N ASN A 313 -17.78 7.45 12.60
CA ASN A 313 -18.44 6.56 11.64
C ASN A 313 -19.82 7.08 11.20
N GLY A 314 -20.13 8.36 11.41
CA GLY A 314 -21.43 8.96 11.05
C GLY A 314 -21.66 9.16 9.54
N TRP A 315 -20.65 8.92 8.70
CA TRP A 315 -20.63 9.30 7.28
C TRP A 315 -20.31 8.12 6.35
N GLU A 316 -20.76 6.90 6.69
CA GLU A 316 -20.44 5.69 5.91
C GLU A 316 -20.98 5.71 4.47
N GLU A 317 -21.99 6.54 4.17
CA GLU A 317 -22.50 6.74 2.82
C GLU A 317 -21.44 7.28 1.84
N ASN A 318 -20.48 8.07 2.35
CA ASN A 318 -19.38 8.63 1.56
C ASN A 318 -18.19 7.66 1.40
N SER A 319 -18.33 6.40 1.82
CA SER A 319 -17.25 5.41 1.81
C SER A 319 -16.58 5.28 0.42
N PRO A 320 -15.23 5.32 0.35
CA PRO A 320 -14.50 5.08 -0.89
C PRO A 320 -14.73 3.69 -1.50
N ASP A 321 -15.02 2.70 -0.65
CA ASP A 321 -15.31 1.33 -1.06
C ASP A 321 -16.80 1.11 -1.39
N GLY A 322 -17.62 2.15 -1.24
CA GLY A 322 -19.07 2.06 -1.25
C GLY A 322 -19.63 1.67 0.12
N GLY A 323 -20.95 1.81 0.28
CA GLY A 323 -21.63 1.46 1.53
C GLY A 323 -21.43 -0.02 1.88
N ALA A 324 -21.33 -0.31 3.19
CA ALA A 324 -21.23 -1.68 3.68
C ALA A 324 -22.43 -2.48 3.16
N THR A 325 -22.17 -3.49 2.33
CA THR A 325 -23.15 -4.56 2.09
C THR A 325 -23.51 -5.12 3.46
N GLN A 326 -24.80 -5.11 3.82
CA GLN A 326 -25.25 -5.57 5.13
C GLN A 326 -24.59 -6.90 5.51
N GLU A 327 -24.19 -7.04 6.78
CA GLU A 327 -23.57 -8.25 7.32
C GLU A 327 -24.38 -9.49 6.89
N GLY A 328 -23.77 -10.37 6.09
CA GLY A 328 -24.39 -11.60 5.58
C GLY A 328 -24.64 -11.63 4.07
N ALA A 329 -24.60 -10.49 3.37
CA ALA A 329 -24.66 -10.45 1.91
C ALA A 329 -23.23 -10.38 1.31
N HIS A 330 -22.44 -11.45 1.48
CA HIS A 330 -21.21 -11.56 0.69
C HIS A 330 -21.59 -11.56 -0.79
N GLN A 331 -21.04 -10.64 -1.58
CA GLN A 331 -21.14 -10.76 -3.02
C GLN A 331 -20.44 -12.06 -3.41
N ASN A 332 -21.20 -13.03 -3.95
CA ASN A 332 -20.59 -14.26 -4.42
C ASN A 332 -19.54 -13.91 -5.49
N ALA A 333 -18.36 -14.53 -5.37
CA ALA A 333 -17.37 -14.40 -6.43
C ALA A 333 -17.90 -15.04 -7.70
N TYR A 334 -17.47 -14.52 -8.85
CA TYR A 334 -17.71 -15.13 -10.15
C TYR A 334 -16.43 -15.78 -10.64
N VAL A 335 -16.58 -16.89 -11.35
CA VAL A 335 -15.48 -17.71 -11.86
C VAL A 335 -15.86 -18.27 -13.22
N VAL A 336 -14.87 -18.69 -14.00
CA VAL A 336 -15.10 -19.50 -15.20
C VAL A 336 -14.94 -20.96 -14.84
N GLY A 337 -16.06 -21.71 -14.86
CA GLY A 337 -16.07 -23.13 -14.50
C GLY A 337 -15.37 -24.02 -15.54
N PRO A 338 -15.21 -25.33 -15.28
CA PRO A 338 -14.52 -26.26 -16.19
C PRO A 338 -15.22 -26.40 -17.55
N SER A 339 -16.53 -26.15 -17.60
CA SER A 339 -17.33 -26.12 -18.82
C SER A 339 -17.07 -24.88 -19.70
N GLY A 340 -16.29 -23.91 -19.21
CA GLY A 340 -16.01 -22.64 -19.87
C GLY A 340 -17.11 -21.59 -19.73
N TYR A 341 -18.16 -21.87 -18.95
CA TYR A 341 -19.23 -20.93 -18.67
C TYR A 341 -18.94 -20.13 -17.40
N LEU A 342 -19.39 -18.87 -17.40
CA LEU A 342 -19.45 -18.02 -16.22
C LEU A 342 -20.34 -18.68 -15.16
N GLY A 343 -19.77 -18.83 -13.97
CA GLY A 343 -20.43 -19.34 -12.79
C GLY A 343 -20.18 -18.45 -11.57
N THR A 344 -20.89 -18.76 -10.51
CA THR A 344 -20.71 -18.17 -9.19
C THR A 344 -20.04 -19.20 -8.27
N LEU A 345 -19.23 -18.73 -7.34
CA LEU A 345 -18.55 -19.57 -6.37
C LEU A 345 -19.45 -19.79 -5.16
N GLU A 346 -19.96 -21.01 -5.01
CA GLU A 346 -20.76 -21.44 -3.86
C GLU A 346 -19.98 -22.47 -3.05
N GLY A 347 -19.44 -22.03 -1.92
CA GLY A 347 -18.47 -22.81 -1.15
C GLY A 347 -17.24 -23.12 -2.00
N ASP A 348 -16.98 -24.41 -2.21
CA ASP A 348 -15.85 -24.89 -3.01
C ASP A 348 -16.26 -25.35 -4.42
N ARG A 349 -17.45 -24.93 -4.91
CA ARG A 349 -17.98 -25.31 -6.22
C ARG A 349 -18.27 -24.10 -7.10
N ALA A 350 -17.94 -24.23 -8.38
CA ALA A 350 -18.35 -23.27 -9.41
C ALA A 350 -19.72 -23.69 -9.96
N GLN A 351 -20.76 -22.90 -9.69
CA GLN A 351 -22.11 -23.14 -10.19
C GLN A 351 -22.40 -22.25 -11.40
N PRO A 352 -22.72 -22.81 -12.58
CA PRO A 352 -23.02 -22.00 -13.76
C PRO A 352 -24.19 -21.04 -13.53
N VAL A 353 -24.00 -19.76 -13.86
CA VAL A 353 -25.06 -18.74 -13.79
C VAL A 353 -25.65 -18.49 -15.17
N VAL A 354 -24.83 -18.65 -16.22
CA VAL A 354 -25.28 -18.50 -17.62
C VAL A 354 -24.83 -19.72 -18.41
N THR A 355 -25.77 -20.62 -18.69
CA THR A 355 -25.56 -21.79 -19.54
C THR A 355 -25.93 -21.45 -20.98
N GLY A 356 -24.97 -20.95 -21.76
CA GLY A 356 -25.18 -20.53 -23.15
C GLY A 356 -23.99 -19.75 -23.70
N PRO A 357 -23.94 -19.43 -25.02
CA PRO A 357 -22.82 -18.69 -25.62
C PRO A 357 -22.50 -17.39 -24.88
N ALA A 358 -23.52 -16.69 -24.36
CA ALA A 358 -23.37 -15.48 -23.56
C ALA A 358 -22.54 -15.67 -22.27
N GLY A 359 -22.46 -16.90 -21.75
CA GLY A 359 -21.65 -17.25 -20.58
C GLY A 359 -20.22 -17.65 -20.91
N ARG A 360 -19.84 -17.81 -22.19
CA ARG A 360 -18.49 -18.23 -22.59
C ARG A 360 -17.58 -17.01 -22.72
N LEU A 361 -16.96 -16.63 -21.61
CA LEU A 361 -16.07 -15.48 -21.50
C LEU A 361 -14.78 -15.89 -20.78
N SER A 362 -13.64 -15.30 -21.15
CA SER A 362 -12.43 -15.34 -20.33
C SER A 362 -12.30 -14.02 -19.56
N ARG A 363 -11.60 -14.06 -18.40
CA ARG A 363 -11.34 -12.86 -17.57
C ARG A 363 -12.60 -11.99 -17.32
N PRO A 364 -13.67 -12.55 -16.73
CA PRO A 364 -14.95 -11.87 -16.62
C PRO A 364 -14.90 -10.69 -15.64
N ALA A 365 -15.81 -9.74 -15.85
CA ALA A 365 -16.07 -8.61 -14.97
C ALA A 365 -17.58 -8.35 -14.89
N VAL A 366 -18.10 -8.15 -13.68
CA VAL A 366 -19.53 -7.99 -13.43
C VAL A 366 -19.85 -6.53 -13.17
N SER A 367 -20.85 -5.99 -13.86
CA SER A 367 -21.27 -4.59 -13.68
C SER A 367 -21.85 -4.35 -12.29
N PRO A 368 -21.82 -3.11 -11.79
CA PRO A 368 -22.66 -2.72 -10.66
C PRO A 368 -24.13 -3.10 -10.95
N GLY A 369 -24.83 -3.60 -9.93
CA GLY A 369 -26.23 -4.03 -10.05
C GLY A 369 -26.48 -5.32 -10.83
N TYR A 370 -25.44 -6.06 -11.25
CA TYR A 370 -25.54 -7.41 -11.85
C TYR A 370 -26.32 -7.49 -13.18
N GLN A 371 -26.47 -6.37 -13.88
CA GLN A 371 -27.26 -6.30 -15.11
C GLN A 371 -26.48 -6.73 -16.36
N GLU A 372 -25.15 -6.60 -16.34
CA GLU A 372 -24.29 -6.87 -17.49
C GLU A 372 -22.97 -7.55 -17.05
N PHE A 373 -22.50 -8.49 -17.87
CA PHE A 373 -21.18 -9.09 -17.77
C PHE A 373 -20.32 -8.63 -18.94
N ALA A 374 -19.07 -8.31 -18.65
CA ALA A 374 -18.03 -8.11 -19.65
C ALA A 374 -16.98 -9.22 -19.53
N GLY A 375 -16.29 -9.51 -20.62
CA GLY A 375 -15.15 -10.42 -20.63
C GLY A 375 -14.44 -10.38 -21.96
N LEU A 376 -13.50 -11.28 -22.14
CA LEU A 376 -12.71 -11.37 -23.37
C LEU A 376 -13.05 -12.65 -24.14
N SER A 377 -12.78 -12.65 -25.44
CA SER A 377 -12.66 -13.88 -26.24
C SER A 377 -11.56 -14.80 -25.68
N SER A 378 -11.50 -16.05 -26.11
CA SER A 378 -10.52 -17.03 -25.61
C SER A 378 -9.07 -16.67 -25.95
N ASP A 379 -8.85 -15.92 -27.02
CA ASP A 379 -7.56 -15.40 -27.49
C ASP A 379 -7.27 -13.97 -26.98
N GLY A 380 -8.22 -13.34 -26.27
CA GLY A 380 -8.05 -12.00 -25.70
C GLY A 380 -8.16 -10.84 -26.69
N THR A 381 -8.52 -11.09 -27.96
CA THR A 381 -8.54 -10.07 -29.04
C THR A 381 -9.87 -9.33 -29.16
N GLN A 382 -10.92 -9.77 -28.45
CA GLN A 382 -12.24 -9.12 -28.47
C GLN A 382 -12.75 -8.84 -27.07
N VAL A 383 -13.39 -7.68 -26.90
CA VAL A 383 -14.18 -7.35 -25.70
C VAL A 383 -15.62 -7.74 -25.96
N LEU A 384 -16.12 -8.63 -25.12
CA LEU A 384 -17.45 -9.21 -25.21
C LEU A 384 -18.30 -8.74 -24.05
N VAL A 385 -19.59 -8.55 -24.32
CA VAL A 385 -20.57 -8.16 -23.31
C VAL A 385 -21.82 -9.01 -23.44
N ALA A 386 -22.38 -9.41 -22.30
CA ALA A 386 -23.59 -10.20 -22.19
C ALA A 386 -24.52 -9.64 -21.11
N ALA A 387 -25.80 -9.48 -21.42
CA ALA A 387 -26.82 -9.12 -20.44
C ALA A 387 -27.54 -10.40 -19.97
N PRO A 388 -27.23 -10.96 -18.78
CA PRO A 388 -27.86 -12.18 -18.29
C PRO A 388 -29.39 -12.05 -18.12
N VAL A 389 -29.88 -10.85 -17.81
CA VAL A 389 -31.29 -10.59 -17.52
C VAL A 389 -32.18 -10.74 -18.75
N THR A 390 -31.65 -10.55 -19.96
CA THR A 390 -32.46 -10.52 -21.19
C THR A 390 -32.56 -11.87 -21.90
N GLY A 391 -31.94 -12.93 -21.36
CA GLY A 391 -31.94 -14.26 -22.00
C GLY A 391 -31.36 -14.26 -23.43
N ALA A 392 -30.54 -13.26 -23.77
CA ALA A 392 -30.05 -13.07 -25.13
C ALA A 392 -29.06 -14.20 -25.50
N PRO A 393 -29.17 -14.79 -26.70
CA PRO A 393 -28.51 -16.05 -26.99
C PRO A 393 -27.00 -15.92 -27.27
N ALA A 394 -26.48 -14.74 -27.60
CA ALA A 394 -25.07 -14.54 -27.96
C ALA A 394 -24.44 -13.30 -27.29
N PRO A 395 -23.17 -13.38 -26.87
CA PRO A 395 -22.45 -12.22 -26.39
C PRO A 395 -22.23 -11.24 -27.55
N ARG A 396 -22.35 -9.95 -27.28
CA ARG A 396 -22.10 -8.89 -28.25
C ARG A 396 -20.63 -8.51 -28.22
N VAL A 397 -19.98 -8.52 -29.38
CA VAL A 397 -18.64 -7.93 -29.55
C VAL A 397 -18.76 -6.41 -29.54
N LEU A 398 -17.98 -5.75 -28.67
CA LEU A 398 -17.94 -4.29 -28.57
C LEU A 398 -16.65 -3.67 -29.10
N LEU A 399 -15.54 -4.38 -28.98
CA LEU A 399 -14.24 -3.98 -29.51
C LEU A 399 -13.51 -5.21 -30.06
N THR A 400 -12.75 -4.98 -31.12
CA THR A 400 -11.78 -5.93 -31.67
C THR A 400 -10.43 -5.23 -31.66
N ALA A 401 -9.41 -5.91 -31.18
CA ALA A 401 -8.06 -5.38 -31.09
C ALA A 401 -7.47 -5.20 -32.49
N HIS A 402 -6.55 -4.24 -32.61
CA HIS A 402 -5.66 -4.10 -33.75
C HIS A 402 -4.76 -5.34 -33.86
N ASP A 403 -4.22 -5.56 -35.05
CA ASP A 403 -3.34 -6.69 -35.32
C ASP A 403 -2.16 -6.76 -34.33
N GLY A 404 -1.98 -7.94 -33.73
CA GLY A 404 -0.94 -8.22 -32.73
C GLY A 404 -1.20 -7.62 -31.34
N ALA A 405 -2.33 -6.93 -31.13
CA ALA A 405 -2.74 -6.45 -29.82
C ALA A 405 -3.75 -7.41 -29.16
N HIS A 406 -3.88 -7.26 -27.84
CA HIS A 406 -4.86 -7.96 -27.02
C HIS A 406 -5.41 -7.01 -25.96
N PHE A 407 -6.51 -7.39 -25.32
CA PHE A 407 -7.10 -6.60 -24.26
C PHE A 407 -6.70 -7.13 -22.87
N THR A 408 -6.50 -6.20 -21.95
CA THR A 408 -6.51 -6.49 -20.51
C THR A 408 -7.91 -6.88 -20.06
N ALA A 409 -7.98 -7.62 -18.94
CA ALA A 409 -9.26 -7.97 -18.32
C ALA A 409 -10.10 -6.71 -18.03
N PRO A 410 -11.38 -6.65 -18.42
CA PRO A 410 -12.21 -5.48 -18.23
C PRO A 410 -12.36 -5.08 -16.75
N SER A 411 -12.54 -3.79 -16.49
CA SER A 411 -12.75 -3.24 -15.15
C SER A 411 -13.98 -2.34 -15.15
N TRP A 412 -14.89 -2.53 -14.20
CA TRP A 412 -16.03 -1.65 -13.97
C TRP A 412 -15.74 -0.62 -12.90
N SER A 413 -16.21 0.60 -13.11
CA SER A 413 -16.37 1.64 -12.08
C SER A 413 -17.78 1.56 -11.46
N ARG A 414 -17.94 2.15 -10.27
CA ARG A 414 -19.21 2.17 -9.51
C ARG A 414 -20.36 2.81 -10.30
N ASP A 415 -20.07 3.78 -11.15
CA ASP A 415 -21.01 4.47 -12.03
C ASP A 415 -21.45 3.63 -13.25
N GLY A 416 -20.96 2.39 -13.36
CA GLY A 416 -21.23 1.52 -14.51
C GLY A 416 -20.39 1.87 -15.74
N THR A 417 -19.30 2.63 -15.61
CA THR A 417 -18.35 2.81 -16.71
C THR A 417 -17.46 1.56 -16.85
N LEU A 418 -17.36 1.03 -18.08
CA LEU A 418 -16.47 -0.10 -18.42
C LEU A 418 -15.15 0.41 -18.99
N TRP A 419 -14.05 -0.10 -18.45
CA TRP A 419 -12.68 0.25 -18.81
C TRP A 419 -11.93 -0.98 -19.30
N VAL A 420 -11.15 -0.80 -20.36
CA VAL A 420 -10.32 -1.85 -20.93
C VAL A 420 -9.11 -1.19 -21.60
N VAL A 421 -7.92 -1.75 -21.37
CA VAL A 421 -6.71 -1.37 -22.10
C VAL A 421 -6.47 -2.37 -23.21
N GLU A 422 -6.33 -1.86 -24.42
CA GLU A 422 -5.76 -2.57 -25.56
C GLU A 422 -4.25 -2.41 -25.54
N THR A 423 -3.50 -3.48 -25.71
CA THR A 423 -2.05 -3.45 -25.51
C THR A 423 -1.29 -4.40 -26.43
N LYS A 424 -0.06 -4.01 -26.77
CA LYS A 424 1.00 -4.86 -27.30
C LYS A 424 2.34 -4.37 -26.73
N LYS A 425 3.44 -5.03 -27.10
CA LYS A 425 4.77 -4.86 -26.47
C LYS A 425 5.20 -3.41 -26.18
N ASP A 426 4.99 -2.50 -27.13
CA ASP A 426 5.48 -1.12 -27.03
C ASP A 426 4.37 -0.06 -27.22
N GLU A 427 3.10 -0.48 -27.27
CA GLU A 427 1.97 0.44 -27.46
C GLU A 427 0.73 0.00 -26.67
N SER A 428 -0.03 0.97 -26.15
CA SER A 428 -1.34 0.70 -25.55
C SER A 428 -2.34 1.84 -25.69
N TRP A 429 -3.62 1.50 -25.61
CA TRP A 429 -4.74 2.44 -25.69
C TRP A 429 -5.78 2.14 -24.62
N LEU A 430 -6.21 3.17 -23.89
CA LEU A 430 -7.30 3.05 -22.93
C LEU A 430 -8.65 3.33 -23.60
N TRP A 431 -9.55 2.37 -23.51
CA TRP A 431 -10.93 2.43 -23.99
C TRP A 431 -11.91 2.50 -22.84
N VAL A 432 -12.88 3.41 -22.94
CA VAL A 432 -13.86 3.70 -21.90
C VAL A 432 -15.27 3.71 -22.48
N ARG A 433 -16.20 2.99 -21.85
CA ARG A 433 -17.62 2.94 -22.23
C ARG A 433 -18.49 3.28 -21.04
N ARG A 434 -19.09 4.48 -21.07
CA ARG A 434 -20.12 4.88 -20.11
C ARG A 434 -21.44 4.13 -20.38
N PRO A 435 -22.31 3.96 -19.37
CA PRO A 435 -23.63 3.33 -19.55
C PRO A 435 -24.41 3.92 -20.72
N GLY A 436 -24.96 3.07 -21.59
CA GLY A 436 -25.77 3.49 -22.74
C GLY A 436 -25.00 4.18 -23.87
N LYS A 437 -23.67 4.26 -23.81
CA LYS A 437 -22.82 4.86 -24.85
C LYS A 437 -21.90 3.82 -25.51
N GLY A 438 -21.27 4.20 -26.62
CA GLY A 438 -20.20 3.44 -27.25
C GLY A 438 -18.86 3.64 -26.53
N PHE A 439 -17.87 2.83 -26.91
CA PHE A 439 -16.49 3.05 -26.46
C PHE A 439 -15.92 4.34 -27.06
N VAL A 440 -15.21 5.09 -26.22
CA VAL A 440 -14.36 6.21 -26.62
C VAL A 440 -12.95 5.94 -26.13
N ARG A 441 -11.96 6.45 -26.86
CA ARG A 441 -10.56 6.39 -26.41
C ARG A 441 -10.30 7.53 -25.43
N ALA A 442 -9.54 7.26 -24.36
CA ALA A 442 -9.05 8.33 -23.50
C ALA A 442 -8.22 9.33 -24.33
N ALA A 443 -8.41 10.62 -24.10
CA ALA A 443 -7.73 11.66 -24.87
C ALA A 443 -6.24 11.69 -24.53
N HIS A 444 -5.93 11.61 -23.23
CA HIS A 444 -4.58 11.43 -22.73
C HIS A 444 -4.45 10.11 -21.97
N TRP A 445 -3.43 9.34 -22.35
CA TRP A 445 -3.10 8.04 -21.75
C TRP A 445 -1.60 7.96 -21.48
N GLY A 446 -1.23 8.06 -20.20
CA GLY A 446 0.17 8.15 -19.76
C GLY A 446 1.03 6.91 -20.02
N LEU A 447 0.46 5.81 -20.51
CA LEU A 447 1.16 4.55 -20.81
C LEU A 447 1.11 4.18 -22.30
N GLY A 448 0.77 5.12 -23.19
CA GLY A 448 0.55 4.81 -24.61
C GLY A 448 1.73 4.18 -25.35
N GLY A 449 2.96 4.37 -24.88
CA GLY A 449 4.18 3.75 -25.42
C GLY A 449 4.69 2.55 -24.62
N ARG A 450 3.81 1.85 -23.89
CA ARG A 450 4.16 0.73 -23.01
C ARG A 450 3.15 -0.40 -23.11
N GLU A 451 3.63 -1.62 -22.93
CA GLU A 451 2.78 -2.78 -22.66
C GLU A 451 2.12 -2.68 -21.28
N VAL A 452 0.83 -3.01 -21.23
CA VAL A 452 0.01 -3.01 -20.02
C VAL A 452 -0.56 -4.41 -19.81
N LEU A 453 -0.19 -5.06 -18.71
CA LEU A 453 -0.59 -6.44 -18.41
C LEU A 453 -1.88 -6.53 -17.59
N ALA A 454 -2.16 -5.52 -16.76
CA ALA A 454 -3.37 -5.44 -15.97
C ALA A 454 -3.76 -3.99 -15.73
N PHE A 455 -5.07 -3.69 -15.73
CA PHE A 455 -5.62 -2.37 -15.41
C PHE A 455 -6.89 -2.55 -14.56
N ARG A 456 -6.95 -1.90 -13.39
CA ARG A 456 -8.10 -1.95 -12.47
C ARG A 456 -8.39 -0.57 -11.91
N VAL A 457 -9.61 -0.09 -12.15
CA VAL A 457 -10.11 1.13 -11.52
C VAL A 457 -10.48 0.85 -10.05
N ALA A 458 -10.19 1.82 -9.19
CA ALA A 458 -10.59 1.81 -7.79
C ALA A 458 -12.09 2.07 -7.65
N ARG A 459 -12.68 1.68 -6.51
CA ARG A 459 -14.12 1.87 -6.25
C ARG A 459 -14.52 3.35 -6.16
N ASP A 460 -13.56 4.20 -5.80
CA ASP A 460 -13.70 5.66 -5.78
C ASP A 460 -13.76 6.31 -7.17
N GLY A 461 -13.44 5.59 -8.25
CA GLY A 461 -13.52 6.07 -9.64
C GLY A 461 -12.43 7.09 -10.04
N VAL A 462 -11.55 7.48 -9.12
CA VAL A 462 -10.51 8.50 -9.34
C VAL A 462 -9.11 7.89 -9.45
N ARG A 463 -8.90 6.69 -8.89
CA ARG A 463 -7.59 6.03 -8.91
C ARG A 463 -7.62 4.75 -9.75
N ALA A 464 -6.49 4.40 -10.37
CA ALA A 464 -6.34 3.17 -11.14
C ALA A 464 -5.02 2.47 -10.78
N ALA A 465 -5.08 1.15 -10.60
CA ALA A 465 -3.90 0.30 -10.41
C ALA A 465 -3.58 -0.43 -11.71
N VAL A 466 -2.30 -0.44 -12.08
CA VAL A 466 -1.84 -0.94 -13.38
C VAL A 466 -0.58 -1.77 -13.21
N ILE A 467 -0.43 -2.82 -14.02
CA ILE A 467 0.86 -3.50 -14.21
C ILE A 467 1.33 -3.14 -15.62
N ALA A 468 2.47 -2.46 -15.72
CA ALA A 468 3.03 -2.01 -17.00
C ALA A 468 4.50 -2.43 -17.16
N GLY A 469 4.92 -2.62 -18.42
CA GLY A 469 6.32 -2.84 -18.78
C GLY A 469 7.15 -1.58 -18.58
N ILE A 470 7.96 -1.55 -17.51
CA ILE A 470 8.86 -0.45 -17.17
C ILE A 470 10.24 -1.02 -16.90
N ASP A 471 11.26 -0.47 -17.56
CA ASP A 471 12.66 -0.94 -17.49
C ASP A 471 12.83 -2.44 -17.76
N GLY A 472 12.03 -2.95 -18.70
CA GLY A 472 12.03 -4.36 -19.10
C GLY A 472 11.38 -5.31 -18.09
N ARG A 473 10.65 -4.79 -17.09
CA ARG A 473 9.99 -5.59 -16.05
C ARG A 473 8.51 -5.19 -15.86
N PRO A 474 7.62 -6.13 -15.51
CA PRO A 474 6.27 -5.82 -15.07
C PRO A 474 6.24 -5.14 -13.71
N GLN A 475 5.89 -3.85 -13.66
CA GLN A 475 5.86 -3.07 -12.42
C GLN A 475 4.44 -2.59 -12.08
N VAL A 476 4.09 -2.62 -10.80
CA VAL A 476 2.83 -2.06 -10.30
C VAL A 476 2.94 -0.53 -10.25
N GLN A 477 1.98 0.15 -10.87
CA GLN A 477 1.85 1.59 -10.89
C GLN A 477 0.46 2.01 -10.38
N LEU A 478 0.40 3.13 -9.70
CA LEU A 478 -0.84 3.81 -9.34
C LEU A 478 -0.99 5.06 -10.22
N GLY A 479 -2.07 5.13 -10.96
CA GLY A 479 -2.44 6.27 -11.79
C GLY A 479 -3.67 6.98 -11.27
N ARG A 480 -3.88 8.17 -11.81
CA ARG A 480 -5.01 9.04 -11.52
C ARG A 480 -5.90 9.18 -12.75
N ILE A 481 -7.21 9.19 -12.53
CA ILE A 481 -8.25 9.46 -13.50
C ILE A 481 -8.76 10.88 -13.22
N ALA A 482 -8.48 11.80 -14.13
CA ALA A 482 -8.90 13.19 -14.07
C ALA A 482 -9.70 13.55 -15.34
N HIS A 483 -10.43 14.65 -15.26
CA HIS A 483 -11.09 15.23 -16.43
C HIS A 483 -10.52 16.63 -16.65
N ASP A 484 -10.10 16.91 -17.86
CA ASP A 484 -9.69 18.25 -18.26
C ASP A 484 -10.92 19.19 -18.30
N PRO A 485 -10.72 20.52 -18.31
CA PRO A 485 -11.83 21.49 -18.34
C PRO A 485 -12.78 21.34 -19.53
N ASP A 486 -12.33 20.75 -20.64
CA ASP A 486 -13.13 20.44 -21.82
C ASP A 486 -13.93 19.12 -21.68
N GLY A 487 -13.82 18.45 -20.54
CA GLY A 487 -14.44 17.16 -20.24
C GLY A 487 -13.71 15.96 -20.84
N SER A 488 -12.55 16.17 -21.48
CA SER A 488 -11.72 15.08 -21.97
C SER A 488 -11.07 14.33 -20.81
N LEU A 489 -10.83 13.04 -21.04
CA LEU A 489 -10.38 12.13 -20.01
C LEU A 489 -8.84 12.05 -20.02
N ASP A 490 -8.25 12.43 -18.89
CA ASP A 490 -6.83 12.26 -18.59
C ASP A 490 -6.64 11.07 -17.65
N VAL A 491 -5.97 10.02 -18.13
CA VAL A 491 -5.54 8.92 -17.27
C VAL A 491 -4.03 8.78 -17.34
N GLY A 492 -3.36 9.14 -16.25
CA GLY A 492 -1.93 9.37 -16.26
C GLY A 492 -1.33 9.50 -14.87
N SER A 493 -0.20 10.21 -14.82
CA SER A 493 0.59 10.44 -13.60
C SER A 493 0.91 9.14 -12.85
N PHE A 494 1.26 8.10 -13.59
CA PHE A 494 1.57 6.80 -13.03
C PHE A 494 2.83 6.88 -12.16
N LEU A 495 2.70 6.49 -10.89
CA LEU A 495 3.81 6.39 -9.96
C LEU A 495 3.95 4.97 -9.40
N PRO A 496 5.18 4.53 -9.12
CA PRO A 496 5.42 3.28 -8.43
C PRO A 496 5.15 3.44 -6.93
N VAL A 497 4.29 2.59 -6.38
CA VAL A 497 3.96 2.59 -4.94
C VAL A 497 4.87 1.69 -4.11
N SER A 498 5.56 0.73 -4.72
CA SER A 498 6.52 -0.15 -4.03
C SER A 498 7.62 -0.63 -4.98
N SER A 499 8.82 -0.86 -4.45
CA SER A 499 9.98 -1.43 -5.16
C SER A 499 10.39 -2.82 -4.65
N GLU A 500 9.54 -3.44 -3.81
CA GLU A 500 9.84 -4.73 -3.16
C GLU A 500 9.58 -5.94 -4.06
N LEU A 501 8.67 -5.80 -5.02
CA LEU A 501 8.42 -6.80 -6.06
C LEU A 501 9.36 -6.58 -7.24
N GLN A 502 9.96 -7.67 -7.74
CA GLN A 502 10.74 -7.67 -8.97
C GLN A 502 9.83 -7.65 -10.20
N ASP A 503 8.80 -8.50 -10.19
CA ASP A 503 7.82 -8.64 -11.27
C ASP A 503 6.42 -8.81 -10.67
N ALA A 504 5.39 -8.28 -11.34
CA ALA A 504 3.98 -8.48 -11.02
C ALA A 504 3.23 -9.19 -12.16
N VAL A 505 2.20 -9.96 -11.80
CA VAL A 505 1.44 -10.83 -12.71
C VAL A 505 0.00 -10.38 -12.88
N ASP A 506 -0.72 -10.19 -11.78
CA ASP A 506 -2.11 -9.71 -11.76
C ASP A 506 -2.37 -8.94 -10.47
N LEU A 507 -3.37 -8.07 -10.48
CA LEU A 507 -3.74 -7.29 -9.29
C LEU A 507 -5.25 -7.08 -9.17
N ALA A 508 -5.70 -6.84 -7.94
CA ALA A 508 -7.05 -6.45 -7.60
C ALA A 508 -7.04 -5.49 -6.41
N TRP A 509 -8.06 -4.63 -6.31
CA TRP A 509 -8.25 -3.78 -5.13
C TRP A 509 -8.82 -4.61 -3.99
N ARG A 510 -8.09 -4.73 -2.88
CA ARG A 510 -8.59 -5.38 -1.65
C ARG A 510 -9.57 -4.47 -0.93
N ASP A 511 -9.20 -3.21 -0.80
CA ASP A 511 -9.96 -2.11 -0.21
C ASP A 511 -9.42 -0.79 -0.78
N TYR A 512 -9.94 0.34 -0.33
CA TYR A 512 -9.51 1.65 -0.82
C TYR A 512 -8.03 1.98 -0.56
N GLY A 513 -7.35 1.29 0.35
CA GLY A 513 -5.96 1.55 0.74
C GLY A 513 -4.97 0.48 0.32
N THR A 514 -5.45 -0.66 -0.16
CA THR A 514 -4.64 -1.88 -0.31
C THR A 514 -4.94 -2.60 -1.62
N LEU A 515 -3.88 -2.98 -2.34
CA LEU A 515 -3.95 -3.90 -3.47
C LEU A 515 -3.63 -5.32 -3.02
N ALA A 516 -4.35 -6.30 -3.58
CA ALA A 516 -3.90 -7.69 -3.62
C ALA A 516 -3.15 -7.90 -4.94
N VAL A 517 -1.88 -8.33 -4.86
CA VAL A 517 -0.98 -8.44 -6.01
C VAL A 517 -0.38 -9.85 -6.06
N LEU A 518 -0.40 -10.48 -7.24
CA LEU A 518 0.46 -11.62 -7.52
C LEU A 518 1.78 -11.11 -8.08
N GLY A 519 2.90 -11.51 -7.49
CA GLY A 519 4.21 -11.11 -7.95
C GLY A 519 5.33 -11.93 -7.35
N ARG A 520 6.57 -11.55 -7.65
CA ARG A 520 7.77 -12.19 -7.10
C ARG A 520 8.62 -11.15 -6.39
N ALA A 521 8.81 -11.28 -5.07
CA ALA A 521 9.73 -10.41 -4.35
C ALA A 521 11.19 -10.83 -4.61
N LYS A 522 12.16 -9.95 -4.29
CA LYS A 522 13.58 -10.21 -4.61
C LYS A 522 14.16 -11.51 -4.05
N ARG A 523 13.62 -11.98 -2.93
CA ARG A 523 14.10 -13.18 -2.23
C ARG A 523 13.32 -14.44 -2.61
N ASP A 524 12.28 -14.31 -3.42
CA ASP A 524 11.38 -15.41 -3.76
C ASP A 524 11.70 -15.97 -5.13
N SER A 525 11.68 -17.29 -5.26
CA SER A 525 11.83 -17.98 -6.55
C SER A 525 10.49 -18.25 -7.25
N GLN A 526 9.37 -18.05 -6.55
CA GLN A 526 8.02 -18.34 -7.03
C GLN A 526 7.12 -17.10 -6.95
N THR A 527 6.11 -17.05 -7.83
CA THR A 527 5.05 -16.04 -7.74
C THR A 527 4.18 -16.33 -6.53
N LEU A 528 4.01 -15.34 -5.66
CA LEU A 528 3.23 -15.40 -4.44
C LEU A 528 2.23 -14.24 -4.37
N PRO A 529 1.13 -14.38 -3.60
CA PRO A 529 0.21 -13.30 -3.32
C PRO A 529 0.73 -12.38 -2.21
N PHE A 530 0.55 -11.08 -2.38
CA PHE A 530 0.92 -10.03 -1.43
C PHE A 530 -0.24 -9.05 -1.24
N LEU A 531 -0.36 -8.51 -0.03
CA LEU A 531 -1.04 -7.24 0.21
C LEU A 531 -0.03 -6.11 0.05
N MET A 532 -0.38 -5.14 -0.78
CA MET A 532 0.44 -3.96 -1.07
C MET A 532 -0.34 -2.70 -0.67
N PRO A 533 -0.01 -2.08 0.47
CA PRO A 533 -0.53 -0.76 0.81
C PRO A 533 -0.11 0.25 -0.25
N ILE A 534 -1.07 1.01 -0.81
CA ILE A 534 -0.79 2.02 -1.85
C ILE A 534 -0.06 3.24 -1.31
N SER A 535 -0.01 3.38 0.03
CA SER A 535 0.74 4.41 0.72
C SER A 535 2.25 4.28 0.56
N GLY A 536 2.76 3.11 0.16
CA GLY A 536 4.19 2.81 0.12
C GLY A 536 4.77 2.21 1.40
N SER A 537 3.90 1.82 2.35
CA SER A 537 4.28 0.95 3.46
C SER A 537 4.71 -0.44 2.95
N ALA A 538 5.38 -1.22 3.82
CA ALA A 538 5.87 -2.55 3.47
C ALA A 538 4.77 -3.50 2.95
N ILE A 539 5.10 -4.32 1.95
CA ILE A 539 4.17 -5.35 1.47
C ILE A 539 4.11 -6.53 2.45
N THR A 540 2.94 -7.16 2.54
CA THR A 540 2.72 -8.34 3.40
C THR A 540 2.48 -9.57 2.53
N SER A 541 3.28 -10.62 2.69
CA SER A 541 3.03 -11.90 2.01
C SER A 541 1.77 -12.58 2.56
N LEU A 542 0.96 -13.16 1.68
CA LEU A 542 -0.26 -13.88 2.05
C LEU A 542 -0.05 -15.39 1.97
N GLY A 543 -0.05 -16.02 3.14
CA GLY A 543 -0.17 -17.45 3.33
C GLY A 543 1.09 -18.25 3.03
N VAL A 544 0.99 -19.55 3.30
CA VAL A 544 2.03 -20.55 3.03
C VAL A 544 1.42 -21.73 2.28
N GLY A 545 2.19 -22.38 1.42
CA GLY A 545 1.75 -23.57 0.67
C GLY A 545 2.04 -23.48 -0.82
N SER A 546 1.93 -24.61 -1.51
CA SER A 546 2.11 -24.68 -2.97
C SER A 546 0.84 -24.23 -3.67
N LEU A 547 0.90 -23.09 -4.33
CA LEU A 547 -0.18 -22.58 -5.17
C LEU A 547 -0.11 -23.10 -6.60
N GLY A 548 0.87 -23.92 -7.00
CA GLY A 548 1.11 -24.22 -8.42
C GLY A 548 1.66 -23.00 -9.17
N GLU A 549 1.08 -22.66 -10.31
CA GLU A 549 1.37 -21.44 -11.09
C GLU A 549 0.22 -20.42 -10.94
N PRO A 550 0.28 -19.48 -9.98
CA PRO A 550 -0.71 -18.42 -9.87
C PRO A 550 -0.76 -17.56 -11.14
N ARG A 551 -1.97 -17.31 -11.65
CA ARG A 551 -2.18 -16.53 -12.88
C ARG A 551 -3.08 -15.33 -12.67
N THR A 552 -4.08 -15.45 -11.79
CA THR A 552 -5.10 -14.42 -11.61
C THR A 552 -5.44 -14.23 -10.14
N ILE A 553 -5.81 -13.01 -9.75
CA ILE A 553 -6.17 -12.69 -8.37
C ILE A 553 -7.44 -11.84 -8.32
N ALA A 554 -8.32 -12.14 -7.36
CA ALA A 554 -9.51 -11.37 -7.07
C ALA A 554 -9.56 -11.00 -5.60
N ALA A 555 -9.95 -9.76 -5.35
CA ALA A 555 -10.18 -9.22 -4.03
C ALA A 555 -11.30 -8.17 -4.09
N ALA A 556 -11.98 -7.98 -2.97
CA ALA A 556 -12.94 -6.93 -2.74
C ALA A 556 -13.04 -6.67 -1.22
N PRO A 557 -13.55 -5.49 -0.81
CA PRO A 557 -13.73 -5.15 0.59
C PRO A 557 -14.55 -6.23 1.32
N GLY A 558 -14.01 -6.74 2.43
CA GLY A 558 -14.66 -7.78 3.26
C GLY A 558 -14.83 -9.17 2.62
N ALA A 559 -14.47 -9.37 1.35
CA ALA A 559 -14.55 -10.67 0.67
C ALA A 559 -13.23 -11.44 0.80
N PRO A 560 -13.19 -12.78 0.79
CA PRO A 560 -11.91 -13.51 0.81
C PRO A 560 -11.09 -13.23 -0.46
N ILE A 561 -9.75 -13.31 -0.37
CA ILE A 561 -8.89 -13.24 -1.56
C ILE A 561 -8.92 -14.59 -2.27
N LEU A 562 -9.10 -14.55 -3.59
CA LEU A 562 -9.11 -15.73 -4.46
C LEU A 562 -7.97 -15.68 -5.46
N ILE A 563 -7.36 -16.83 -5.72
CA ILE A 563 -6.28 -16.98 -6.70
C ILE A 563 -6.70 -18.02 -7.74
N GLY A 564 -6.71 -17.65 -9.01
CA GLY A 564 -6.76 -18.61 -10.10
C GLY A 564 -5.35 -19.10 -10.40
N THR A 565 -5.16 -20.41 -10.33
CA THR A 565 -3.88 -21.07 -10.57
C THR A 565 -3.99 -22.20 -11.57
N ARG A 566 -2.85 -22.59 -12.15
CA ARG A 566 -2.71 -23.85 -12.88
C ARG A 566 -1.79 -24.79 -12.12
N SER A 567 -2.25 -26.01 -11.86
CA SER A 567 -1.46 -27.07 -11.23
C SER A 567 -1.67 -28.39 -11.98
N SER A 568 -0.58 -29.05 -12.38
CA SER A 568 -0.61 -30.30 -13.17
C SER A 568 -1.56 -30.24 -14.39
N GLY A 569 -1.55 -29.10 -15.10
CA GLY A 569 -2.37 -28.87 -16.29
C GLY A 569 -3.85 -28.56 -16.03
N LYS A 570 -4.28 -28.49 -14.77
CA LYS A 570 -5.67 -28.18 -14.39
C LYS A 570 -5.77 -26.79 -13.78
N ASP A 571 -6.80 -26.05 -14.16
CA ASP A 571 -7.09 -24.75 -13.56
C ASP A 571 -7.88 -24.95 -12.25
N GLN A 572 -7.47 -24.23 -11.20
CA GLN A 572 -8.10 -24.28 -9.88
C GLN A 572 -8.22 -22.87 -9.29
N ILE A 573 -9.28 -22.65 -8.51
CA ILE A 573 -9.40 -21.49 -7.63
C ILE A 573 -8.93 -21.89 -6.24
N CYS A 574 -8.01 -21.09 -5.71
CA CYS A 574 -7.51 -21.20 -4.36
C CYS A 574 -8.05 -20.09 -3.47
N ARG A 575 -8.26 -20.43 -2.20
CA ARG A 575 -8.61 -19.50 -1.12
C ARG A 575 -7.83 -19.86 0.14
N GLN A 576 -7.67 -18.91 1.04
CA GLN A 576 -7.15 -19.22 2.36
C GLN A 576 -8.18 -20.02 3.17
N ARG A 577 -7.70 -20.99 3.96
CA ARG A 577 -8.57 -21.74 4.90
C ARG A 577 -9.24 -20.82 5.90
N THR A 578 -8.53 -19.82 6.41
CA THR A 578 -9.02 -18.75 7.27
C THR A 578 -8.67 -17.40 6.63
N PRO A 579 -9.62 -16.74 5.93
CA PRO A 579 -9.35 -15.52 5.16
C PRO A 579 -8.78 -14.35 5.97
N ASN A 580 -9.09 -14.27 7.27
CA ASN A 580 -8.65 -13.18 8.13
C ASN A 580 -7.29 -13.44 8.80
N ASN A 581 -6.63 -14.54 8.45
CA ASN A 581 -5.30 -14.89 8.94
C ASN A 581 -4.32 -14.88 7.76
N SER A 582 -3.44 -13.89 7.71
CA SER A 582 -2.43 -13.74 6.66
C SER A 582 -1.49 -14.93 6.56
N TYR A 583 -1.32 -15.74 7.61
CA TYR A 583 -0.50 -16.96 7.60
C TYR A 583 -1.30 -18.23 7.30
N SER A 584 -2.61 -18.12 7.07
CA SER A 584 -3.45 -19.26 6.76
C SER A 584 -2.93 -19.98 5.51
N PRO A 585 -2.90 -21.33 5.52
CA PRO A 585 -2.56 -22.07 4.32
C PRO A 585 -3.59 -21.83 3.22
N TRP A 586 -3.10 -21.85 1.98
CA TRP A 586 -3.93 -21.87 0.78
C TRP A 586 -4.43 -23.28 0.50
N ILE A 587 -5.70 -23.38 0.10
CA ILE A 587 -6.31 -24.59 -0.43
C ILE A 587 -6.88 -24.28 -1.81
N CYS A 588 -6.80 -25.23 -2.74
CA CYS A 588 -7.26 -25.07 -4.12
C CYS A 588 -8.38 -26.07 -4.47
N PRO A 589 -9.54 -25.99 -3.81
CA PRO A 589 -10.54 -27.05 -3.86
C PRO A 589 -11.42 -27.00 -5.12
N THR A 590 -11.47 -25.87 -5.82
CA THR A 590 -12.47 -25.63 -6.87
C THR A 590 -11.84 -25.69 -8.25
N PRO A 591 -12.24 -26.64 -9.12
CA PRO A 591 -11.86 -26.62 -10.53
C PRO A 591 -12.55 -25.45 -11.24
N ALA A 592 -11.83 -24.37 -11.50
CA ALA A 592 -12.29 -23.17 -12.19
C ALA A 592 -11.10 -22.22 -12.41
N LYS A 593 -11.32 -21.12 -13.11
CA LYS A 593 -10.31 -20.06 -13.34
C LYS A 593 -10.94 -18.66 -13.32
N ASP A 594 -10.08 -17.65 -13.44
CA ASP A 594 -10.45 -16.24 -13.57
C ASP A 594 -11.48 -15.77 -12.53
N PRO A 595 -11.14 -15.83 -11.22
CA PRO A 595 -12.05 -15.34 -10.20
C PRO A 595 -12.20 -13.82 -10.33
N THR A 596 -13.37 -13.31 -9.96
CA THR A 596 -13.65 -11.88 -9.93
C THR A 596 -14.76 -11.56 -8.92
N TYR A 597 -14.75 -10.35 -8.38
CA TYR A 597 -15.84 -9.83 -7.56
C TYR A 597 -16.57 -8.72 -8.31
N PRO A 598 -17.90 -8.60 -8.14
CA PRO A 598 -18.63 -7.45 -8.63
C PRO A 598 -18.11 -6.14 -8.03
N ARG A 599 -18.32 -5.05 -8.77
CA ARG A 599 -17.89 -3.70 -8.39
C ARG A 599 -19.05 -2.88 -7.89
#